data_AF-A0A4D5XEL3-F1
#
_entry.id   AF-A0A4D5XEL3-F1
#
_cell.length_a   1.000
_cell.length_b   1.000
_cell.length_c   1.000
_cell.angle_alpha   90.00
_cell.angle_beta   90.00
_cell.angle_gamma   90.00
#
_symmetry.space_group_name_H-M   'P 1'
#
loop_
_entity.id
_entity.type
_entity.pdbx_description
1 polymer ?
#
loop_
_entity_poly.entity_id
_entity_poly.type
_entity_poly.pdbx_seq_one_letter_code
_entity_poly.pdbx_strand_id
1 'polypeptide(L)'
;DKMRASAFVKKYSVQFVSPSGKASQPFYFFNRYDKDVSQTWQVLRSEMDVLLLNNARERGAEVREQTAVTALLREDGRVAGVGAGDEELRARIVIDCSGRDAFSAIRNGWRVGDPYLNKVAVWTYYRGAKRDPGIDEGGTTVAFVPEKG
;
A
#
# COMPACT_ATOMS: atom_id res chain seq x y z
N ASP A 1 -0.70 11.81 14.46
CA ASP A 1 -0.62 11.32 15.86
C ASP A 1 -0.76 9.82 16.00
N LYS A 2 -1.84 9.19 15.53
CA LYS A 2 -2.04 7.72 15.66
C LYS A 2 -0.86 6.87 15.19
N MET A 3 -0.24 7.20 14.05
CA MET A 3 0.98 6.51 13.56
C MET A 3 2.21 6.73 14.44
N ARG A 4 2.34 7.90 15.07
CA ARG A 4 3.46 8.18 15.98
C ARG A 4 3.32 7.40 17.30
N ALA A 5 2.08 7.10 17.68
CA ALA A 5 1.74 6.34 18.88
C ALA A 5 1.61 4.82 18.63
N SER A 6 1.68 4.35 17.38
CA SER A 6 1.56 2.93 17.08
C SER A 6 2.86 2.17 17.43
N ALA A 7 2.74 0.86 17.59
CA ALA A 7 3.88 -0.03 17.79
C ALA A 7 4.65 -0.35 16.49
N PHE A 8 4.28 0.26 15.35
CA PHE A 8 4.95 0.02 14.09
C PHE A 8 6.40 0.50 14.13
N VAL A 9 7.30 -0.30 13.56
CA VAL A 9 8.73 -0.02 13.56
C VAL A 9 8.99 1.18 12.67
N LYS A 10 9.69 2.19 13.20
CA LYS A 10 10.05 3.38 12.42
C LYS A 10 11.11 3.02 11.37
N LYS A 11 10.95 3.55 10.17
CA LYS A 11 11.86 3.36 9.04
C LYS A 11 12.42 4.71 8.61
N TYR A 12 13.75 4.80 8.60
CA TYR A 12 14.49 6.01 8.23
C TYR A 12 15.34 5.84 6.97
N SER A 13 15.51 4.60 6.50
CA SER A 13 16.44 4.28 5.43
C SER A 13 16.01 3.08 4.59
N VAL A 14 16.70 2.92 3.47
CA VAL A 14 16.75 1.70 2.65
C VAL A 14 18.21 1.35 2.39
N GLN A 15 18.53 0.07 2.31
CA GLN A 15 19.86 -0.43 2.00
C GLN A 15 19.78 -1.46 0.88
N PHE A 16 20.81 -1.51 0.04
CA PHE A 16 20.90 -2.47 -1.06
C PHE A 16 22.12 -3.37 -0.88
N VAL A 17 21.95 -4.67 -1.11
CA VAL A 17 23.04 -5.65 -1.12
C VAL A 17 23.22 -6.13 -2.55
N SER A 18 24.42 -5.90 -3.08
CA SER A 18 24.79 -6.33 -4.43
C SER A 18 24.92 -7.87 -4.51
N PRO A 19 24.96 -8.46 -5.73
CA PRO A 19 25.22 -9.91 -5.88
C PRO A 19 26.53 -10.39 -5.26
N SER A 20 27.50 -9.50 -5.05
CA SER A 20 28.75 -9.80 -4.34
C SER A 20 28.59 -9.95 -2.81
N GLY A 21 27.40 -9.70 -2.27
CA GLY A 21 27.14 -9.64 -0.83
C GLY A 21 27.54 -8.31 -0.19
N LYS A 22 28.18 -7.39 -0.94
CA LYS A 22 28.52 -6.06 -0.42
C LYS A 22 27.26 -5.20 -0.28
N ALA A 23 27.02 -4.73 0.95
CA ALA A 23 25.97 -3.78 1.27
C ALA A 23 26.37 -2.33 0.95
N SER A 24 25.42 -1.52 0.51
CA SER A 24 25.58 -0.07 0.37
C SER A 24 25.64 0.60 1.75
N GLN A 25 26.08 1.86 1.79
CA GLN A 25 25.69 2.70 2.91
C GLN A 25 24.15 2.86 2.93
N PRO A 26 23.51 2.95 4.09
CA PRO A 26 22.07 3.20 4.16
C PRO A 26 21.71 4.54 3.51
N PHE A 27 20.69 4.53 2.67
CA PHE A 27 20.13 5.76 2.10
C PHE A 27 19.11 6.33 3.07
N TYR A 28 19.57 7.28 3.90
CA TYR A 28 18.73 7.93 4.90
C TYR A 28 17.82 9.00 4.28
N PHE A 29 16.54 8.98 4.65
CA PHE A 29 15.55 9.92 4.10
C PHE A 29 15.83 11.38 4.52
N PHE A 30 16.39 11.59 5.72
CA PHE A 30 16.73 12.92 6.23
C PHE A 30 17.90 13.60 5.51
N ASN A 31 18.61 12.88 4.64
CA ASN A 31 19.62 13.50 3.77
C ASN A 31 18.97 14.28 2.61
N ARG A 32 17.68 14.04 2.32
CA ARG A 32 16.95 14.67 1.22
C ARG A 32 15.78 15.54 1.65
N TYR A 33 15.19 15.23 2.81
CA TYR A 33 13.99 15.89 3.33
C TYR A 33 14.20 16.37 4.77
N ASP A 34 13.39 17.33 5.18
CA ASP A 34 13.38 17.83 6.56
C ASP A 34 13.04 16.72 7.57
N LYS A 35 13.64 16.81 8.75
CA LYS A 35 13.61 15.74 9.77
C LYS A 35 12.20 15.40 10.26
N ASP A 36 11.26 16.33 10.16
CA ASP A 36 9.87 16.18 10.58
C ASP A 36 9.02 15.35 9.60
N VAL A 37 9.46 15.21 8.34
CA VAL A 37 8.81 14.43 7.28
C VAL A 37 9.66 13.27 6.75
N SER A 38 10.92 13.17 7.16
CA SER A 38 11.89 12.18 6.66
C SER A 38 11.81 10.81 7.35
N GLN A 39 10.60 10.33 7.63
CA GLN A 39 10.35 9.09 8.36
C GLN A 39 9.10 8.39 7.84
N THR A 40 9.11 7.06 7.85
CA THR A 40 7.92 6.23 7.63
C THR A 40 7.93 5.04 8.59
N TRP A 41 7.09 4.02 8.34
CA TRP A 41 6.91 2.86 9.20
C TRP A 41 6.92 1.56 8.41
N GLN A 42 7.47 0.50 9.01
CA GLN A 42 7.18 -0.87 8.61
C GLN A 42 5.86 -1.27 9.28
N VAL A 43 4.83 -1.50 8.48
CA VAL A 43 3.47 -1.72 8.96
C VAL A 43 2.98 -3.13 8.68
N LEU A 44 2.18 -3.68 9.58
CA LEU A 44 1.32 -4.81 9.26
C LEU A 44 0.05 -4.25 8.61
N ARG A 45 -0.20 -4.62 7.35
CA ARG A 45 -1.29 -4.04 6.55
C ARG A 45 -2.67 -4.26 7.18
N SER A 46 -2.93 -5.42 7.77
CA SER A 46 -4.21 -5.68 8.44
C SER A 46 -4.49 -4.70 9.58
N GLU A 47 -3.47 -4.27 10.33
CA GLU A 47 -3.62 -3.30 11.41
C GLU A 47 -3.65 -1.86 10.89
N MET A 48 -2.78 -1.55 9.91
CA MET A 48 -2.70 -0.22 9.33
C MET A 48 -3.98 0.16 8.61
N ASP A 49 -4.54 -0.75 7.82
CA ASP A 49 -5.74 -0.50 7.03
C ASP A 49 -6.95 -0.27 7.95
N VAL A 50 -7.07 -1.03 9.05
CA VAL A 50 -8.08 -0.80 10.09
C VAL A 50 -7.91 0.55 10.77
N LEU A 51 -6.67 0.93 11.11
CA LEU A 51 -6.37 2.22 11.72
C LEU A 51 -6.79 3.37 10.80
N LEU A 52 -6.49 3.27 9.50
CA LEU A 52 -6.91 4.26 8.49
C LEU A 52 -8.43 4.30 8.34
N LEU A 53 -9.07 3.14 8.27
CA LEU A 53 -10.52 3.03 8.09
C LEU A 53 -11.30 3.63 9.28
N ASN A 54 -10.86 3.33 10.50
CA ASN A 54 -11.44 3.91 11.71
C ASN A 54 -11.18 5.41 11.81
N ASN A 55 -10.00 5.88 11.40
CA ASN A 55 -9.76 7.31 11.29
C ASN A 55 -10.70 7.98 10.27
N ALA A 56 -11.00 7.34 9.13
CA ALA A 56 -11.96 7.88 8.18
C ALA A 56 -13.37 7.99 8.80
N ARG A 57 -13.83 6.95 9.53
CA ARG A 57 -15.10 6.98 10.28
C ARG A 57 -15.16 8.13 11.27
N GLU A 58 -14.13 8.29 12.09
CA GLU A 58 -14.04 9.38 13.08
C GLU A 58 -14.05 10.77 12.45
N ARG A 59 -13.62 10.88 11.18
CA ARG A 59 -13.67 12.12 10.39
C ARG A 59 -15.00 12.31 9.64
N GLY A 60 -15.98 11.44 9.88
CA GLY A 60 -17.33 11.55 9.35
C GLY A 60 -17.58 10.78 8.06
N ALA A 61 -16.64 9.94 7.60
CA ALA A 61 -16.92 9.06 6.48
C ALA A 61 -17.87 7.93 6.91
N GLU A 62 -18.93 7.70 6.14
CA GLU A 62 -19.70 6.48 6.25
C GLU A 62 -18.89 5.32 5.66
N VAL A 63 -18.66 4.28 6.47
CA VAL A 63 -17.90 3.11 6.05
C VAL A 63 -18.73 1.86 6.22
N ARG A 64 -18.98 1.19 5.10
CA ARG A 64 -19.69 -0.10 5.03
C ARG A 64 -18.70 -1.21 4.73
N GLU A 65 -18.46 -2.08 5.71
CA GLU A 65 -17.67 -3.30 5.53
C GLU A 65 -18.57 -4.45 5.06
N GLN A 66 -17.97 -5.51 4.50
CA GLN A 66 -18.71 -6.64 3.92
C GLN A 66 -19.70 -6.24 2.81
N THR A 67 -19.49 -5.08 2.18
CA THR A 67 -20.32 -4.54 1.08
C THR A 67 -19.50 -4.53 -0.21
N ALA A 68 -19.61 -5.60 -0.99
CA ALA A 68 -18.89 -5.71 -2.26
C ALA A 68 -19.64 -4.96 -3.37
N VAL A 69 -18.96 -4.02 -4.03
CA VAL A 69 -19.47 -3.36 -5.23
C VAL A 69 -19.45 -4.35 -6.40
N THR A 70 -20.59 -4.54 -7.05
CA THR A 70 -20.77 -5.50 -8.14
C THR A 70 -21.03 -4.83 -9.49
N ALA A 71 -21.57 -3.61 -9.52
CA ALA A 71 -21.89 -2.88 -10.75
C ALA A 71 -21.60 -1.37 -10.66
N LEU A 72 -21.38 -0.75 -11.83
CA LEU A 72 -21.40 0.71 -11.99
C LEU A 72 -22.77 1.11 -12.52
N LEU A 73 -23.44 2.03 -11.84
CA LEU A 73 -24.72 2.58 -12.30
C LEU A 73 -24.44 3.75 -13.25
N ARG A 74 -25.05 3.73 -14.43
CA ARG A 74 -24.81 4.74 -15.48
C ARG A 74 -26.12 5.41 -15.89
N GLU A 75 -26.07 6.73 -15.98
CA GLU A 75 -27.19 7.58 -16.42
C GLU A 75 -26.61 8.68 -17.30
N ASP A 76 -27.25 8.99 -18.43
CA ASP A 76 -26.84 10.06 -19.35
C ASP A 76 -25.34 10.04 -19.70
N GLY A 77 -24.78 8.85 -19.87
CA GLY A 77 -23.36 8.65 -20.22
C GLY A 77 -22.36 8.81 -19.05
N ARG A 78 -22.80 9.18 -17.84
CA ARG A 78 -21.93 9.30 -16.65
C ARG A 78 -22.18 8.18 -15.64
N VAL A 79 -21.19 7.92 -14.78
CA VAL A 79 -21.39 7.06 -13.60
C VAL A 79 -22.17 7.86 -12.56
N ALA A 80 -23.29 7.31 -12.11
CA ALA A 80 -24.23 7.93 -11.17
C ALA A 80 -24.30 7.20 -9.82
N GLY A 81 -23.52 6.14 -9.65
CA GLY A 81 -23.50 5.33 -8.43
C GLY A 81 -22.90 3.96 -8.65
N VAL A 82 -23.12 3.08 -7.67
CA VAL A 82 -22.67 1.68 -7.68
C VAL A 82 -23.78 0.76 -7.20
N GLY A 83 -23.82 -0.45 -7.73
CA GLY A 83 -24.61 -1.54 -7.17
C GLY A 83 -23.76 -2.33 -6.18
N ALA A 84 -24.34 -2.73 -5.05
CA ALA A 84 -23.69 -3.57 -4.05
C ALA A 84 -24.71 -4.55 -3.44
N GLY A 85 -24.61 -5.83 -3.78
CA GLY A 85 -25.67 -6.80 -3.47
C GLY A 85 -26.99 -6.40 -4.13
N ASP A 86 -28.04 -6.30 -3.34
CA ASP A 86 -29.38 -5.86 -3.76
C ASP A 86 -29.59 -4.33 -3.61
N GLU A 87 -28.57 -3.59 -3.17
CA GLU A 87 -28.64 -2.13 -2.98
C GLU A 87 -28.07 -1.35 -4.17
N GLU A 88 -28.70 -0.21 -4.48
CA GLU A 88 -28.13 0.83 -5.33
C GLU A 88 -27.68 2.03 -4.49
N LEU A 89 -26.39 2.37 -4.55
CA LEU A 89 -25.81 3.52 -3.86
C LEU A 89 -25.52 4.62 -4.88
N ARG A 90 -26.33 5.68 -4.85
CA ARG A 90 -26.19 6.83 -5.76
C ARG A 90 -25.18 7.84 -5.24
N ALA A 91 -24.35 8.35 -6.15
CA ALA A 91 -23.34 9.36 -5.83
C ALA A 91 -23.06 10.27 -7.04
N ARG A 92 -22.69 11.52 -6.77
CA ARG A 92 -22.28 12.47 -7.81
C ARG A 92 -20.92 12.13 -8.42
N ILE A 93 -20.04 11.53 -7.60
CA ILE A 93 -18.69 11.12 -7.97
C ILE A 93 -18.46 9.74 -7.37
N VAL A 94 -17.90 8.83 -8.17
CA VAL A 94 -17.47 7.50 -7.74
C VAL A 94 -15.95 7.41 -8.00
N ILE A 95 -15.19 7.06 -6.96
CA ILE A 95 -13.74 6.88 -7.05
C ILE A 95 -13.44 5.40 -6.83
N ASP A 96 -12.88 4.74 -7.85
CA ASP A 96 -12.48 3.34 -7.75
C ASP A 96 -11.17 3.21 -6.97
N CYS A 97 -11.26 2.67 -5.75
CA CYS A 97 -10.11 2.37 -4.88
C CYS A 97 -9.93 0.84 -4.67
N SER A 98 -10.42 0.00 -5.60
CA SER A 98 -10.38 -1.47 -5.51
C SER A 98 -8.99 -2.10 -5.65
N GLY A 99 -7.94 -1.28 -5.82
CA GLY A 99 -6.56 -1.74 -5.89
C GLY A 99 -6.29 -2.64 -7.09
N ARG A 100 -5.75 -3.84 -6.85
CA ARG A 100 -5.31 -4.78 -7.89
C ARG A 100 -6.46 -5.22 -8.81
N ASP A 101 -7.67 -5.27 -8.28
CA ASP A 101 -8.85 -5.73 -9.01
C ASP A 101 -9.28 -4.72 -10.07
N ALA A 102 -8.92 -3.44 -9.91
CA ALA A 102 -9.10 -2.38 -10.91
C ALA A 102 -10.53 -2.37 -11.51
N PHE A 103 -11.53 -2.47 -10.64
CA PHE A 103 -12.92 -2.79 -10.96
C PHE A 103 -13.50 -1.97 -12.12
N SER A 104 -13.38 -0.65 -12.05
CA SER A 104 -13.88 0.27 -13.07
C SER A 104 -13.06 0.17 -14.36
N ALA A 105 -11.73 0.12 -14.25
CA ALA A 105 -10.85 0.06 -15.42
C ALA A 105 -11.07 -1.23 -16.23
N ILE A 106 -11.26 -2.38 -15.57
CA ILE A 106 -11.58 -3.65 -16.25
C ILE A 106 -12.92 -3.57 -16.96
N ARG A 107 -13.98 -3.11 -16.27
CA ARG A 107 -15.34 -3.05 -16.84
C ARG A 107 -15.46 -2.09 -18.02
N ASN A 108 -14.60 -1.08 -18.09
CA ASN A 108 -14.55 -0.16 -19.21
C ASN A 108 -13.52 -0.54 -20.29
N GLY A 109 -12.78 -1.64 -20.12
CA GLY A 109 -11.75 -2.06 -21.07
C GLY A 109 -10.52 -1.14 -21.11
N TRP A 110 -10.27 -0.38 -20.04
CA TRP A 110 -9.16 0.58 -19.96
C TRP A 110 -7.85 -0.02 -19.46
N ARG A 111 -7.88 -1.26 -18.94
CA ARG A 111 -6.70 -1.88 -18.36
C ARG A 111 -5.70 -2.24 -19.46
N VAL A 112 -4.55 -1.58 -19.44
CA VAL A 112 -3.40 -1.88 -20.29
C VAL A 112 -2.27 -2.42 -19.41
N GLY A 113 -1.74 -3.59 -19.74
CA GLY A 113 -0.59 -4.16 -19.04
C GLY A 113 0.70 -3.43 -19.42
N ASP A 114 1.58 -3.23 -18.45
CA ASP A 114 2.94 -2.74 -18.73
C ASP A 114 3.81 -3.90 -19.24
N PRO A 115 4.36 -3.83 -20.46
CA PRO A 115 5.11 -4.93 -21.07
C PRO A 115 6.43 -5.24 -20.34
N TYR A 116 6.96 -4.33 -19.53
CA TYR A 116 8.22 -4.49 -18.81
C TYR A 116 8.05 -4.95 -17.36
N LEU A 117 6.82 -4.97 -16.85
CA LEU A 117 6.51 -5.31 -15.46
C LEU A 117 5.82 -6.66 -15.30
N ASN A 118 6.09 -7.60 -16.20
CA ASN A 118 5.65 -8.99 -16.08
C ASN A 118 6.52 -9.75 -15.06
N LYS A 119 6.38 -9.41 -13.77
CA LYS A 119 7.16 -9.95 -12.66
C LYS A 119 6.27 -10.68 -11.68
N VAL A 120 6.79 -11.76 -11.10
CA VAL A 120 6.15 -12.52 -10.03
C VAL A 120 6.90 -12.27 -8.72
N ALA A 121 6.16 -12.20 -7.61
CA ALA A 121 6.73 -12.10 -6.28
C ALA A 121 6.34 -13.33 -5.44
N VAL A 122 7.33 -13.95 -4.81
CA VAL A 122 7.15 -14.99 -3.79
C VAL A 122 7.62 -14.40 -2.46
N TRP A 123 6.80 -14.54 -1.42
CA TRP A 123 7.07 -13.92 -0.13
C TRP A 123 6.52 -14.78 1.02
N THR A 124 7.11 -14.61 2.21
CA THR A 124 6.63 -15.20 3.47
C THR A 124 7.14 -14.39 4.66
N TYR A 125 6.70 -14.75 5.87
CA TYR A 125 7.16 -14.15 7.12
C TYR A 125 8.15 -15.07 7.84
N TYR A 126 9.15 -14.48 8.47
CA TYR A 126 10.15 -15.17 9.29
C TYR A 126 10.14 -14.63 10.72
N ARG A 127 10.38 -15.51 11.70
CA ARG A 127 10.53 -15.15 13.13
C ARG A 127 11.98 -15.30 13.56
N GLY A 128 12.44 -14.41 14.43
CA GLY A 128 13.81 -14.47 14.97
C GLY A 128 14.88 -13.93 14.02
N ALA A 129 14.49 -13.18 12.99
CA ALA A 129 15.43 -12.52 12.09
C ALA A 129 16.25 -11.46 12.84
N LYS A 130 17.55 -11.38 12.52
CA LYS A 130 18.44 -10.35 13.04
C LYS A 130 18.04 -8.99 12.47
N ARG A 131 18.10 -7.96 13.32
CA ARG A 131 17.96 -6.55 12.92
C ARG A 131 19.28 -5.82 13.11
N ASP A 132 19.47 -4.77 12.33
CA ASP A 132 20.57 -3.84 12.53
C ASP A 132 20.35 -3.03 13.82
N PRO A 133 21.42 -2.55 14.46
CA PRO A 133 21.31 -1.80 15.70
C PRO A 133 20.81 -0.36 15.48
N GLY A 134 20.20 0.22 16.51
CA GLY A 134 19.89 1.65 16.56
C GLY A 134 18.90 2.09 15.47
N ILE A 135 19.19 3.20 14.80
CA ILE A 135 18.30 3.83 13.83
C ILE A 135 17.98 2.95 12.61
N ASP A 136 18.83 1.95 12.33
CA ASP A 136 18.72 1.06 11.18
C ASP A 136 17.84 -0.17 11.46
N GLU A 137 17.35 -0.38 12.68
CA GLU A 137 16.55 -1.56 13.06
C GLU A 137 15.28 -1.78 12.22
N GLY A 138 14.78 -0.69 11.61
CA GLY A 138 13.60 -0.67 10.74
C GLY A 138 13.92 -0.45 9.27
N GLY A 139 15.20 -0.43 8.88
CA GLY A 139 15.63 -0.29 7.49
C GLY A 139 15.08 -1.41 6.61
N THR A 140 14.75 -1.10 5.36
CA THR A 140 14.46 -2.15 4.36
C THR A 140 15.76 -2.50 3.66
N THR A 141 16.17 -3.76 3.73
CA THR A 141 17.31 -4.29 2.98
C THR A 141 16.82 -5.03 1.74
N VAL A 142 17.29 -4.61 0.57
CA VAL A 142 17.01 -5.24 -0.72
C VAL A 142 18.26 -5.94 -1.20
N ALA A 143 18.24 -7.27 -1.18
CA ALA A 143 19.36 -8.08 -1.66
C ALA A 143 19.12 -8.56 -3.09
N PHE A 144 20.11 -8.40 -3.95
CA PHE A 144 20.11 -8.96 -5.29
C PHE A 144 20.83 -10.29 -5.28
N VAL A 145 20.12 -11.35 -5.64
CA VAL A 145 20.72 -12.67 -5.87
C VAL A 145 21.24 -12.80 -7.31
N PRO A 146 22.35 -13.52 -7.54
CA PRO A 146 22.71 -14.00 -8.88
C PRO A 146 21.59 -14.86 -9.47
N GLU A 147 21.58 -15.01 -10.80
CA GLU A 147 20.70 -15.97 -11.50
C GLU A 147 19.21 -15.79 -11.18
N LYS A 148 18.74 -14.53 -11.17
CA LYS A 148 17.32 -14.22 -11.05
C LYS A 148 16.57 -14.90 -12.20
N GLY A 149 15.54 -15.68 -11.88
CA GLY A 149 14.64 -16.30 -12.86
C GLY A 149 13.90 -15.28 -13.73
#